data_AF-A0AAV9PC17-F1
#
_entry.id   AF-A0AAV9PC17-F1
#
_cell.length_a   1.000
_cell.length_b   1.000
_cell.length_c   1.000
_cell.angle_alpha   90.00
_cell.angle_beta   90.00
_cell.angle_gamma   90.00
#
_symmetry.space_group_name_H-M   'P 1'
#
loop_
_entity.id
_entity.type
_entity.pdbx_description
1 polymer ?
#
loop_
_entity_poly.entity_id
_entity_poly.type
_entity_poly.pdbx_seq_one_letter_code
_entity_poly.pdbx_strand_id
1 'polypeptide(L)'
;MGINGPGQVAPPNMSHPLVPPFQLLGPTNEEYSGQFCLPQVPMPINVTLGVGDNVTLQVIEVAQHGASLYNCVDVTLAEPEDVKEVTPQNCYNSSDLGFELLFTTAALSNSASSMISSPSTWPLLVVASATAVTILL
;
A
#
# COMPACT_ATOMS: atom_id res chain seq x y z
N MET A 1 5.83 -8.55 -5.68
CA MET A 1 6.42 -9.20 -6.87
C MET A 1 7.04 -10.51 -6.43
N GLY A 2 6.81 -11.63 -7.10
CA GLY A 2 7.35 -12.94 -6.72
C GLY A 2 7.86 -13.75 -7.91
N ILE A 3 8.55 -14.87 -7.65
CA ILE A 3 8.95 -15.84 -8.69
C ILE A 3 8.39 -17.23 -8.43
N ASN A 4 8.14 -17.97 -9.51
CA ASN A 4 7.88 -19.42 -9.48
C ASN A 4 9.03 -20.19 -10.13
N GLY A 5 9.32 -21.38 -9.59
CA GLY A 5 10.23 -22.33 -10.23
C GLY A 5 9.56 -23.12 -11.36
N PRO A 6 10.35 -23.83 -12.19
CA PRO A 6 9.84 -24.61 -13.31
C PRO A 6 8.81 -25.66 -12.85
N GLY A 7 7.60 -25.64 -13.45
CA GLY A 7 6.53 -26.61 -13.15
C GLY A 7 5.64 -26.28 -11.95
N GLN A 8 5.78 -25.09 -11.35
CA GLN A 8 4.92 -24.63 -10.26
C GLN A 8 3.89 -23.60 -10.76
N VAL A 9 2.59 -23.89 -10.56
CA VAL A 9 1.47 -23.03 -11.02
C VAL A 9 1.19 -21.86 -10.06
N ALA A 10 1.68 -21.95 -8.83
CA ALA A 10 1.64 -20.90 -7.82
C ALA A 10 2.80 -21.10 -6.83
N PRO A 11 3.32 -20.02 -6.23
CA PRO A 11 4.37 -20.16 -5.23
C PRO A 11 3.83 -20.98 -4.06
N PRO A 12 4.49 -22.07 -3.63
CA PRO A 12 4.09 -22.78 -2.42
C PRO A 12 4.19 -21.89 -1.17
N ASN A 13 4.92 -20.78 -1.28
CA ASN A 13 5.07 -19.80 -0.23
C ASN A 13 5.10 -18.38 -0.82
N MET A 14 4.12 -17.55 -0.44
CA MET A 14 3.98 -16.15 -0.87
C MET A 14 4.92 -15.19 -0.11
N SER A 15 5.85 -15.71 0.69
CA SER A 15 6.77 -14.93 1.54
C SER A 15 8.08 -14.56 0.86
N HIS A 16 8.18 -14.72 -0.46
CA HIS A 16 9.35 -14.29 -1.24
C HIS A 16 9.04 -13.09 -2.14
N PRO A 17 8.69 -11.92 -1.58
CA PRO A 17 8.63 -10.71 -2.37
C PRO A 17 10.05 -10.35 -2.83
N LEU A 18 10.25 -10.19 -4.14
CA LEU A 18 11.52 -9.70 -4.68
C LEU A 18 11.74 -8.22 -4.36
N VAL A 19 10.65 -7.46 -4.28
CA VAL A 19 10.66 -6.03 -4.00
C VAL A 19 9.64 -5.77 -2.91
N PRO A 20 10.00 -4.99 -1.86
CA PRO A 20 9.04 -4.55 -0.85
C PRO A 20 7.82 -3.86 -1.47
N PRO A 21 6.65 -3.92 -0.83
CA PRO A 21 5.48 -3.21 -1.32
C PRO A 21 5.73 -1.69 -1.33
N PHE A 22 5.32 -1.06 -2.41
CA PHE A 22 5.28 0.39 -2.56
C PHE A 22 3.96 0.77 -3.21
N GLN A 23 3.58 2.03 -3.03
CA GLN A 23 2.41 2.62 -3.65
C GLN A 23 2.85 3.50 -4.81
N LEU A 24 2.15 3.41 -5.94
CA LEU A 24 2.28 4.36 -7.04
C LEU A 24 1.36 5.55 -6.80
N LEU A 25 1.88 6.76 -7.02
CA LEU A 25 1.13 8.00 -6.98
C LEU A 25 0.92 8.49 -8.41
N GLY A 26 -0.32 8.39 -8.88
CA GLY A 26 -0.73 8.91 -10.18
C GLY A 26 -1.22 10.36 -10.12
N PRO A 27 -1.37 11.02 -11.28
CA PRO A 27 -1.87 12.39 -11.35
C PRO A 27 -3.38 12.49 -11.05
N THR A 28 -4.12 11.40 -11.23
CA THR A 28 -5.58 11.30 -11.02
C THR A 28 -5.96 9.96 -10.39
N ASN A 29 -7.22 9.84 -9.94
CA ASN A 29 -7.80 8.57 -9.46
C ASN A 29 -8.46 7.76 -10.59
N GLU A 30 -8.35 8.22 -11.83
CA GLU A 30 -8.80 7.53 -13.04
C GLU A 30 -7.62 6.77 -13.65
N GLU A 31 -7.86 5.99 -14.69
CA GLU A 31 -6.77 5.33 -15.42
C GLU A 31 -5.83 6.36 -16.05
N TYR A 32 -4.53 6.20 -15.79
CA TYR A 32 -3.48 7.07 -16.28
C TYR A 32 -2.41 6.26 -17.00
N SER A 33 -1.80 6.88 -18.02
CA SER A 33 -0.69 6.30 -18.75
C SER A 33 0.64 6.72 -18.13
N GLY A 34 1.66 5.88 -18.29
CA GLY A 34 3.02 6.17 -17.87
C GLY A 34 3.85 4.89 -17.80
N GLN A 35 5.13 5.07 -17.54
CA GLN A 35 6.03 3.96 -17.27
C GLN A 35 6.56 4.09 -15.84
N PHE A 36 6.56 2.98 -15.13
CA PHE A 36 7.28 2.81 -13.89
C PHE A 36 8.22 1.62 -14.06
N CYS A 37 9.51 1.82 -13.81
CA CYS A 37 10.53 0.83 -14.04
C CYS A 37 11.39 0.60 -12.79
N LEU A 38 11.63 -0.69 -12.49
CA LEU A 38 12.62 -1.13 -11.52
C LEU A 38 13.83 -1.67 -12.27
N PRO A 39 14.96 -0.95 -12.27
CA PRO A 39 16.10 -1.31 -13.13
C PRO A 39 16.74 -2.64 -12.72
N GLN A 40 16.67 -2.98 -11.44
CA GLN A 40 17.20 -4.23 -10.89
C GLN A 40 16.21 -4.79 -9.88
N VAL A 41 15.78 -6.02 -10.12
CA VAL A 41 14.95 -6.79 -9.20
C VAL A 41 15.83 -7.91 -8.65
N PRO A 42 16.07 -7.98 -7.33
CA PRO A 42 16.97 -8.96 -6.78
C PRO A 42 16.39 -10.37 -6.92
N MET A 43 17.26 -11.37 -6.98
CA MET A 43 16.84 -12.76 -6.88
C MET A 43 16.43 -13.10 -5.44
N PRO A 44 15.45 -14.01 -5.24
CA PRO A 44 15.01 -14.38 -3.91
C PRO A 44 16.04 -15.22 -3.18
N ILE A 45 16.08 -15.07 -1.87
CA ILE A 45 17.02 -15.75 -0.99
C ILE A 45 16.65 -17.24 -0.92
N ASN A 46 17.66 -18.12 -0.94
CA ASN A 46 17.53 -19.58 -0.82
C ASN A 46 16.89 -20.30 -2.01
N VAL A 47 16.80 -19.65 -3.18
CA VAL A 47 16.47 -20.34 -4.44
C VAL A 47 17.73 -20.38 -5.30
N THR A 48 18.23 -21.58 -5.58
CA THR A 48 19.30 -21.77 -6.57
C THR A 48 18.69 -21.68 -7.96
N LEU A 49 18.88 -20.52 -8.59
CA LEU A 49 18.53 -20.26 -9.99
C LEU A 49 19.82 -20.18 -10.81
N GLY A 50 19.81 -20.83 -11.97
CA GLY A 50 20.90 -20.82 -12.93
C GLY A 50 20.48 -20.29 -14.30
N VAL A 51 21.47 -20.01 -15.14
CA VAL A 51 21.25 -19.73 -16.56
C VAL A 51 20.52 -20.92 -17.21
N GLY A 52 19.49 -20.62 -18.00
CA GLY A 52 18.62 -21.61 -18.66
C GLY A 52 17.35 -21.95 -17.88
N ASP A 53 17.22 -21.54 -16.62
CA ASP A 53 16.00 -21.78 -15.85
C ASP A 53 14.85 -20.90 -16.33
N ASN A 54 13.67 -21.50 -16.46
CA ASN A 54 12.43 -20.78 -16.72
C ASN A 54 11.77 -20.38 -15.41
N VAL A 55 11.60 -19.08 -15.21
CA VAL A 55 10.96 -18.52 -14.03
C VAL A 55 9.81 -17.62 -14.45
N THR A 56 8.74 -17.62 -13.66
CA THR A 56 7.62 -16.70 -13.86
C THR A 56 7.76 -15.53 -12.90
N LEU A 57 7.90 -14.30 -13.41
CA LEU A 57 7.80 -13.10 -12.60
C LEU A 57 6.33 -12.69 -12.49
N GLN A 58 5.86 -12.47 -11.27
CA GLN A 58 4.52 -11.98 -11.02
C GLN A 58 4.55 -10.53 -10.52
N VAL A 59 3.94 -9.64 -11.29
CA VAL A 59 3.63 -8.26 -10.89
C VAL A 59 2.23 -8.25 -10.31
N ILE A 60 2.11 -7.66 -9.11
CA ILE A 60 0.84 -7.52 -8.41
C ILE A 60 0.65 -6.03 -8.15
N GLU A 61 -0.45 -5.50 -8.64
CA GLU A 61 -0.87 -4.14 -8.39
C GLU A 61 -2.23 -4.16 -7.69
N VAL A 62 -2.39 -3.33 -6.67
CA VAL A 62 -3.67 -3.18 -5.96
C VAL A 62 -4.11 -1.73 -6.11
N ALA A 63 -5.23 -1.53 -6.79
CA ALA A 63 -5.83 -0.21 -6.95
C ALA A 63 -6.38 0.31 -5.61
N GLN A 64 -6.57 1.63 -5.49
CA GLN A 64 -7.06 2.25 -4.26
C GLN A 64 -8.41 1.69 -3.76
N HIS A 65 -9.27 1.24 -4.68
CA HIS A 65 -10.55 0.62 -4.36
C HIS A 65 -10.45 -0.88 -3.99
N GLY A 66 -9.22 -1.40 -3.85
CA GLY A 66 -8.94 -2.76 -3.41
C GLY A 66 -8.98 -3.84 -4.50
N ALA A 67 -9.25 -3.48 -5.77
CA ALA A 67 -9.12 -4.44 -6.85
C ALA A 67 -7.64 -4.75 -7.10
N SER A 68 -7.33 -6.02 -7.29
CA SER A 68 -5.98 -6.49 -7.55
C SER A 68 -5.83 -6.96 -8.99
N LEU A 69 -4.78 -6.48 -9.65
CA LEU A 69 -4.35 -6.92 -10.97
C LEU A 69 -3.10 -7.78 -10.82
N TYR A 70 -3.10 -8.93 -11.49
CA TYR A 70 -1.99 -9.87 -11.50
C TYR A 70 -1.52 -10.02 -12.94
N ASN A 71 -0.25 -9.75 -13.18
CA ASN A 71 0.38 -9.97 -14.48
C ASN A 71 1.59 -10.88 -14.32
N CYS A 72 1.67 -11.90 -15.16
CA CYS A 72 2.75 -12.87 -15.16
C CYS A 72 3.56 -12.72 -16.44
N VAL A 73 4.88 -12.73 -16.30
CA VAL A 73 5.79 -12.82 -17.44
C VAL A 73 6.74 -13.99 -17.20
N ASP A 74 6.74 -14.94 -18.12
CA ASP A 74 7.69 -16.05 -18.12
C ASP A 74 8.98 -15.60 -18.77
N VAL A 75 10.10 -15.81 -18.07
CA VAL A 75 11.43 -15.44 -18.55
C VAL A 75 12.38 -16.62 -18.40
N THR A 76 13.33 -16.72 -19.31
CA THR A 76 14.46 -17.64 -19.19
C THR A 76 15.66 -16.86 -18.68
N LEU A 77 16.30 -17.34 -17.62
CA LEU A 77 17.50 -16.70 -17.08
C LEU A 77 18.66 -16.89 -18.07
N ALA A 78 19.38 -15.82 -18.35
CA ALA A 78 20.45 -15.79 -19.33
C ALA A 78 21.67 -15.04 -18.78
N GLU A 79 22.81 -15.17 -19.45
CA GLU A 79 23.99 -14.37 -19.11
C GLU A 79 23.77 -12.90 -19.50
N PRO A 80 24.41 -11.93 -18.82
CA PRO A 80 24.20 -10.51 -19.08
C PRO A 80 24.52 -10.07 -20.51
N GLU A 81 25.39 -10.80 -21.20
CA GLU A 81 25.79 -10.54 -22.59
C GLU A 81 24.76 -10.99 -23.64
N ASP A 82 23.89 -11.94 -23.28
CA ASP A 82 22.84 -12.48 -24.15
C ASP A 82 21.52 -11.69 -24.07
N VAL A 83 21.46 -10.68 -23.20
CA VAL A 83 20.26 -9.87 -22.96
C VAL A 83 20.48 -8.41 -23.29
N LYS A 84 19.40 -7.73 -23.69
CA LYS A 84 19.44 -6.29 -23.91
C LYS A 84 19.74 -5.57 -22.60
N GLU A 85 20.79 -4.75 -22.60
CA GLU A 85 21.15 -3.93 -21.45
C GLU A 85 20.00 -2.99 -21.05
N VAL A 86 19.76 -2.90 -19.74
CA VAL A 86 18.79 -1.96 -19.16
C VAL A 86 19.45 -0.58 -19.12
N THR A 87 18.92 0.35 -19.90
CA THR A 87 19.46 1.71 -20.01
C THR A 87 18.39 2.74 -19.63
N PRO A 88 18.77 3.98 -19.27
CA PRO A 88 17.80 5.04 -18.96
C PRO A 88 16.83 5.36 -20.11
N GLN A 89 17.10 4.90 -21.33
CA GLN A 89 16.22 5.09 -22.48
C GLN A 89 15.13 4.00 -22.58
N ASN A 90 15.34 2.83 -21.99
CA ASN A 90 14.39 1.71 -22.04
C ASN A 90 13.71 1.41 -20.69
N CYS A 91 14.32 1.85 -19.60
CA CYS A 91 13.81 1.74 -18.24
C CYS A 91 13.83 3.13 -17.60
N TYR A 92 12.69 3.82 -17.66
CA TYR A 92 12.51 5.13 -17.08
C TYR A 92 11.17 5.23 -16.36
N ASN A 93 11.10 6.20 -15.43
CA ASN A 93 9.88 6.57 -14.76
C ASN A 93 9.31 7.83 -15.43
N SER A 94 8.03 7.82 -15.76
CA SER A 94 7.32 9.01 -16.23
C SER A 94 7.29 10.08 -15.14
N SER A 95 7.41 11.35 -15.53
CA SER A 95 7.45 12.50 -14.60
C SER A 95 6.16 12.70 -13.80
N ASP A 96 5.04 12.24 -14.33
CA ASP A 96 3.71 12.40 -13.72
C ASP A 96 3.41 11.29 -12.70
N LEU A 97 4.34 10.36 -12.47
CA LEU A 97 4.22 9.25 -11.53
C LEU A 97 5.20 9.42 -10.36
N GLY A 98 4.67 9.33 -9.14
CA GLY A 98 5.45 9.21 -7.90
C GLY A 98 5.39 7.80 -7.33
N PHE A 99 6.18 7.54 -6.29
CA PHE A 99 6.06 6.31 -5.50
C PHE A 99 6.35 6.57 -4.02
N GLU A 100 5.70 5.83 -3.15
CA GLU A 100 5.90 5.85 -1.70
C GLU A 100 6.15 4.43 -1.18
N LEU A 101 7.07 4.30 -0.23
CA LEU A 101 7.34 3.03 0.41
C LEU A 101 6.25 2.74 1.45
N LEU A 102 5.68 1.53 1.39
CA LEU A 102 4.68 1.09 2.35
C LEU A 102 5.35 0.32 3.48
N PHE A 103 5.08 0.74 4.71
CA PHE A 103 5.48 0.02 5.91
C PHE A 103 4.25 -0.26 6.76
N THR A 104 4.10 -1.48 7.23
CA THR A 104 3.01 -1.83 8.15
C THR A 104 3.46 -1.54 9.58
N THR A 105 2.56 -0.98 10.38
CA THR A 105 2.73 -0.88 11.84
C THR A 105 1.67 -1.75 12.49
N ALA A 106 2.03 -2.45 13.57
CA ALA A 106 1.03 -3.09 14.40
C ALA A 106 0.15 -2.00 15.03
N ALA A 107 -1.17 -2.22 15.09
CA ALA A 107 -2.11 -1.28 15.68
C ALA A 107 -1.61 -0.83 17.07
N LEU A 108 -1.26 0.46 17.19
CA LEU A 108 -0.90 1.04 18.47
C LEU A 108 -2.19 1.06 19.31
N SER A 109 -2.27 0.20 20.32
CA SER A 109 -3.40 0.16 21.25
C SER A 109 -3.39 1.44 22.10
N ASN A 110 -4.01 2.50 21.60
CA ASN A 110 -4.29 3.70 22.38
C ASN A 110 -5.31 3.35 23.50
N SER A 111 -4.82 3.00 24.69
CA SER A 111 -5.62 2.98 25.91
C SER A 111 -5.91 4.40 26.37
N ALA A 112 -6.81 5.10 25.68
CA ALA A 112 -7.38 6.34 26.20
C ALA A 112 -8.61 5.98 27.05
N SER A 113 -8.44 5.96 28.38
CA SER A 113 -9.56 5.86 29.32
C SER A 113 -10.52 7.03 29.08
N SER A 114 -11.80 6.72 28.90
CA SER A 114 -12.87 7.71 28.76
C SER A 114 -13.07 8.48 30.07
N MET A 115 -12.52 9.69 30.17
CA MET A 115 -13.00 10.65 31.16
C MET A 115 -14.27 11.32 30.59
N ILE A 116 -15.42 10.76 30.94
CA ILE A 116 -16.72 11.40 30.76
C ILE A 116 -16.77 12.60 31.71
N SER A 117 -16.66 13.84 31.21
CA SER A 117 -17.04 15.04 31.96
C SER A 117 -18.34 15.61 31.41
N SER A 118 -19.45 15.45 32.15
CA SER A 118 -20.75 16.05 31.83
C SER A 118 -20.68 17.59 31.81
N PRO A 119 -21.09 18.28 30.73
CA PRO A 119 -21.30 19.72 30.79
C PRO A 119 -22.66 20.04 31.43
N SER A 120 -22.61 20.67 32.61
CA SER A 120 -23.77 21.24 33.31
C SER A 120 -24.40 22.39 32.51
N THR A 121 -25.71 22.32 32.30
CA THR A 121 -26.52 23.27 31.54
C THR A 121 -26.56 24.67 32.15
N TRP A 122 -26.45 25.68 31.27
CA TRP A 122 -26.34 27.12 31.50
C TRP A 122 -27.42 27.76 32.40
N PRO A 123 -27.11 28.87 33.12
CA PRO A 123 -28.11 29.80 33.62
C PRO A 123 -28.24 31.01 32.68
N LEU A 124 -29.43 31.23 32.10
CA LEU A 124 -29.82 32.52 31.51
C LEU A 124 -30.98 33.10 32.31
N LEU A 125 -30.68 34.24 32.95
CA LEU A 125 -31.57 35.11 33.70
C LEU A 125 -32.70 35.66 32.81
N VAL A 126 -33.94 35.58 33.29
CA VAL A 126 -35.03 36.47 32.83
C VAL A 126 -35.83 36.99 34.03
N VAL A 127 -35.51 38.23 34.37
CA VAL A 127 -36.33 39.37 34.84
C VAL A 127 -37.60 39.13 35.69
N ALA A 128 -37.67 39.92 36.76
CA ALA A 128 -38.68 40.02 37.79
C ALA A 128 -40.06 40.57 37.36
N SER A 129 -41.11 40.14 38.05
CA SER A 129 -42.16 41.03 38.60
C SER A 129 -43.12 40.28 39.53
N ALA A 130 -43.24 40.78 40.77
CA ALA A 130 -44.40 40.90 41.67
C ALA A 130 -45.50 39.79 41.63
N THR A 131 -45.93 39.16 42.72
CA THR A 131 -46.53 39.76 43.93
C THR A 131 -46.72 38.70 45.03
N ALA A 132 -46.83 39.19 46.27
CA ALA A 132 -47.60 38.64 47.41
C ALA A 132 -47.15 37.30 48.04
N VAL A 133 -46.28 37.46 49.05
CA VAL A 133 -46.31 36.73 50.33
C VAL A 133 -47.76 36.48 50.77
N THR A 134 -48.07 35.24 51.19
CA THR A 134 -48.78 34.85 52.44
C THR A 134 -49.45 33.48 52.24
N ILE A 135 -48.88 32.40 52.79
CA ILE A 135 -49.69 31.35 53.43
C ILE A 135 -48.95 30.98 54.73
N LEU A 136 -49.54 31.43 55.83
CA LEU A 136 -49.33 30.90 57.16
C LEU A 136 -50.41 29.82 57.36
N LEU A 137 -50.01 28.73 58.02
CA LEU A 137 -50.65 27.42 58.21
C LEU A 137 -50.43 26.39 57.09
#